data_AF-A0A6B2SZY3-F1
#
_entry.id   AF-A0A6B2SZY3-F1
#
_cell.length_a   1.000
_cell.length_b   1.000
_cell.length_c   1.000
_cell.angle_alpha   90.00
_cell.angle_beta   90.00
_cell.angle_gamma   90.00
#
_symmetry.space_group_name_H-M   'P 1'
#
loop_
_entity.id
_entity.type
_entity.pdbx_description
1 polymer ?
#
loop_
_entity_poly.entity_id
_entity_poly.type
_entity_poly.pdbx_seq_one_letter_code
_entity_poly.pdbx_strand_id
1 'polypeptide(L)' 'ATDGVVRELVDGGAVAGRLVAAAGPDLHLEVAGGGVLVVDTRMLVGWELVAAGAGAGVTVPVRPVETTSGGAEQDGLF' A
#
# COMPACT_ATOMS: atom_id res chain seq x y z
N ALA A 1 -1.72 8.52 -8.27
CA ALA A 1 -1.13 7.28 -8.82
C ALA A 1 -0.55 6.49 -7.65
N THR A 2 -0.48 5.17 -7.77
CA THR A 2 0.09 4.29 -6.73
C THR A 2 1.54 3.97 -7.10
N ASP A 3 2.45 4.08 -6.14
CA ASP A 3 3.89 3.91 -6.36
C ASP A 3 4.37 2.51 -5.95
N GLY A 4 3.60 1.80 -5.12
CA GLY A 4 3.96 0.47 -4.66
C GLY A 4 2.81 -0.31 -4.01
N VAL A 5 3.02 -1.60 -3.86
CA VAL A 5 2.10 -2.54 -3.21
C VAL A 5 2.85 -3.28 -2.10
N VAL A 6 2.27 -3.33 -0.90
CA VAL A 6 2.80 -4.16 0.19
C VAL A 6 2.66 -5.63 -0.20
N ARG A 7 3.77 -6.37 -0.15
CA ARG A 7 3.86 -7.75 -0.65
C ARG A 7 3.50 -8.79 0.41
N GLU A 8 3.93 -8.54 1.64
CA GLU A 8 3.69 -9.41 2.78
C GLU A 8 3.73 -8.60 4.08
N LEU A 9 3.09 -9.12 5.11
CA LEU A 9 3.26 -8.66 6.49
C LEU A 9 4.30 -9.55 7.16
N VAL A 10 5.16 -8.94 7.97
CA VAL A 10 6.22 -9.62 8.70
C VAL A 10 6.17 -9.23 10.17
N ASP A 11 6.67 -10.11 11.03
CA ASP A 11 6.74 -9.83 12.47
C ASP A 11 7.59 -8.57 12.74
N GLY A 12 7.09 -7.70 13.62
CA GLY A 12 7.68 -6.38 13.89
C GLY A 12 7.66 -5.39 12.72
N GLY A 13 7.04 -5.74 11.59
CA GLY A 13 6.89 -4.86 10.43
C GLY A 13 5.90 -3.72 10.66
N ALA A 14 6.11 -2.59 10.00
CA ALA A 14 5.22 -1.44 10.06
C ALA A 14 4.91 -0.90 8.66
N VAL A 15 3.68 -0.40 8.51
CA VAL A 15 3.25 0.46 7.41
C VAL A 15 2.55 1.65 8.03
N ALA A 16 3.23 2.79 8.09
CA ALA A 16 2.69 4.03 8.63
C ALA A 16 2.48 5.06 7.51
N GLY A 17 1.33 5.72 7.51
CA GLY A 17 0.97 6.72 6.52
C GLY A 17 -0.44 7.27 6.76
N ARG A 18 -0.83 8.25 5.94
CA ARG A 18 -2.19 8.78 5.91
C ARG A 18 -3.05 7.92 4.98
N LEU A 19 -4.18 7.41 5.46
CA LEU A 19 -5.17 6.77 4.60
C LEU A 19 -5.81 7.83 3.68
N VAL A 20 -5.59 7.73 2.37
CA VAL A 20 -6.08 8.69 1.37
C VAL A 20 -7.20 8.13 0.51
N ALA A 21 -7.32 6.81 0.39
CA ALA A 21 -8.43 6.16 -0.28
C ALA A 21 -8.63 4.71 0.21
N ALA A 22 -9.83 4.20 0.00
CA ALA A 22 -10.15 2.78 0.11
C ALA A 22 -10.95 2.37 -1.14
N ALA A 23 -10.53 1.32 -1.82
CA ALA A 23 -11.16 0.83 -3.05
C ALA A 23 -11.26 -0.70 -3.00
N GLY A 24 -12.48 -1.21 -2.79
CA GLY A 24 -12.66 -2.64 -2.53
C GLY A 24 -11.83 -3.08 -1.31
N PRO A 25 -11.00 -4.14 -1.42
CA PRO A 25 -10.15 -4.57 -0.32
C PRO A 25 -8.88 -3.72 -0.14
N ASP A 26 -8.61 -2.74 -0.99
CA ASP A 26 -7.33 -2.03 -1.02
C ASP A 26 -7.36 -0.70 -0.25
N LEU A 27 -6.44 -0.55 0.71
CA LEU A 27 -6.18 0.71 1.41
C LEU A 27 -5.02 1.43 0.75
N HIS A 28 -5.18 2.72 0.47
CA HIS A 28 -4.15 3.57 -0.12
C HIS A 28 -3.59 4.49 0.95
N LEU A 29 -2.31 4.35 1.25
CA LEU A 29 -1.61 5.09 2.29
C LEU A 29 -0.59 6.04 1.65
N GLU A 30 -0.76 7.34 1.86
CA GLU A 30 0.28 8.34 1.61
C GLU A 30 1.36 8.20 2.68
N VAL A 31 2.58 7.83 2.29
CA VAL A 31 3.69 7.50 3.20
C VAL A 31 4.66 8.67 3.36
N ALA A 32 5.43 8.64 4.45
CA ALA A 32 6.48 9.63 4.68
C ALA A 32 7.52 9.61 3.54
N GLY A 33 7.92 10.78 3.05
CA GLY A 33 8.78 10.93 1.87
C GLY A 33 8.02 11.08 0.55
N GLY A 34 6.68 10.99 0.59
CA GLY A 34 5.82 11.09 -0.58
C GLY A 34 5.56 9.73 -1.24
N GLY A 35 4.48 9.69 -2.01
CA GLY A 35 4.02 8.50 -2.71
C GLY A 35 2.91 7.74 -1.97
N VAL A 36 2.24 6.86 -2.69
CA VAL A 36 1.09 6.08 -2.23
C VAL A 36 1.39 4.59 -2.30
N LEU A 37 1.27 3.90 -1.16
CA LEU A 37 1.33 2.44 -1.08
C LEU A 37 -0.06 1.85 -0.95
N VAL A 38 -0.27 0.70 -1.58
CA VAL A 38 -1.49 -0.09 -1.42
C VAL A 38 -1.26 -1.24 -0.45
N VAL A 39 -2.19 -1.40 0.50
CA VAL A 39 -2.28 -2.53 1.43
C VAL A 39 -3.60 -3.25 1.18
N ASP A 40 -3.53 -4.52 0.83
CA ASP A 40 -4.71 -5.37 0.70
C ASP A 40 -5.18 -5.81 2.10
N THR A 41 -6.40 -5.43 2.47
CA THR A 41 -7.00 -5.76 3.77
C THR A 41 -7.09 -7.27 4.03
N ARG A 42 -7.08 -8.11 3.00
CA ARG A 42 -7.08 -9.57 3.14
C ARG A 42 -5.77 -10.09 3.73
N MET A 43 -4.67 -9.37 3.56
CA MET A 43 -3.37 -9.71 4.17
C MET A 43 -3.39 -9.50 5.69
N LEU A 44 -4.30 -8.67 6.20
CA LEU A 44 -4.42 -8.35 7.63
C LEU A 44 -5.02 -9.50 8.44
N VAL A 45 -5.62 -10.51 7.78
CA VAL A 45 -6.20 -11.66 8.46
C VAL A 45 -5.12 -12.40 9.25
N GLY A 46 -5.36 -12.58 10.55
CA GLY A 46 -4.40 -13.20 11.47
C GLY A 46 -3.37 -12.24 12.08
N TRP A 47 -3.42 -10.96 11.73
CA TRP A 47 -2.55 -9.91 12.29
C TRP A 47 -3.35 -8.94 13.17
N GLU A 48 -2.73 -8.48 14.25
CA GLU A 48 -3.28 -7.41 15.07
C GLU A 48 -2.93 -6.04 14.46
N LEU A 49 -3.90 -5.14 14.45
CA LEU A 49 -3.66 -3.74 14.08
C LEU A 49 -3.35 -2.92 15.32
N VAL A 50 -2.07 -2.59 15.47
CA VAL A 50 -1.58 -1.73 16.56
C VAL A 50 -1.25 -0.34 16.03
N ALA A 51 -1.38 0.67 16.90
CA ALA A 51 -0.94 2.01 16.57
C ALA A 51 0.57 2.01 16.30
N ALA A 52 0.98 2.51 15.14
CA ALA A 52 2.39 2.66 14.83
C ALA A 52 3.05 3.68 15.77
N GLY A 53 4.29 3.42 16.18
CA GLY A 53 5.06 4.36 16.99
C GLY A 53 5.29 5.69 16.28
N ALA A 54 5.55 6.76 17.04
CA ALA A 54 5.89 8.05 16.47
C ALA A 54 7.12 7.94 15.55
N GLY A 55 6.99 8.39 14.31
CA GLY A 55 8.06 8.31 13.31
C GLY A 55 8.26 6.93 12.68
N ALA A 56 7.38 5.95 12.95
CA ALA A 56 7.36 4.70 12.21
C ALA A 56 7.19 4.98 10.70
N GLY A 57 7.92 4.23 9.88
CA GLY A 57 7.85 4.31 8.43
C GLY A 57 7.29 3.03 7.83
N VAL A 58 7.78 2.67 6.65
CA VAL A 58 7.46 1.42 5.97
C VAL A 58 8.67 0.51 6.09
N THR A 59 8.51 -0.63 6.75
CA THR A 59 9.60 -1.62 6.96
C THR A 59 9.26 -3.01 6.43
N VAL A 60 8.07 -3.17 5.86
CA VAL A 60 7.63 -4.39 5.19
C VAL A 60 8.12 -4.43 3.73
N PRO A 61 8.20 -5.62 3.11
CA PRO A 61 8.52 -5.73 1.70
C PRO A 61 7.48 -5.05 0.81
N VAL A 62 7.94 -4.16 -0.07
CA VAL A 62 7.12 -3.44 -1.05
C VAL A 62 7.56 -3.83 -2.46
N ARG A 63 6.59 -4.13 -3.33
CA ARG A 63 6.82 -4.19 -4.77
C ARG A 63 6.51 -2.83 -5.39
N PRO A 64 7.46 -2.20 -6.10
CA PRO A 64 7.16 -0.97 -6.83
C PRO A 64 6.14 -1.25 -7.94
N VAL A 65 5.21 -0.32 -8.13
CA VAL A 65 4.35 -0.34 -9.30
C VAL A 65 5.13 0.35 -10.41
N GLU A 66 5.49 -0.41 -11.44
CA GLU A 66 6.10 0.18 -12.62
C GLU A 66 5.05 1.02 -13.34
N THR A 67 5.23 2.34 -13.31
CA THR A 67 4.47 3.23 -14.18
C THR A 67 4.97 3.01 -15.59
N THR A 68 4.35 2.12 -16.35
CA THR A 68 4.55 2.12 -17.80
C THR A 68 4.02 3.46 -18.31
N SER A 69 4.94 4.35 -18.72
CA SER A 69 4.60 5.59 -19.41
C SER A 69 3.87 5.23 -20.69
N GLY A 70 2.55 5.16 -20.61
CA GLY A 70 1.72 4.48 -21.58
C GLY A 70 0.76 3.58 -20.82
N GLY A 71 -0.24 4.18 -20.18
CA GLY A 71 -1.41 3.42 -19.78
C GLY A 71 -1.86 2.67 -21.02
N ALA A 72 -1.88 1.34 -20.95
CA ALA A 72 -2.54 0.57 -21.99
C ALA A 72 -3.96 1.15 -22.05
N GLU A 73 -4.28 1.80 -23.17
CA GLU A 73 -5.61 2.31 -23.43
C GLU A 73 -6.51 1.08 -23.39
N GLN A 74 -7.17 0.90 -22.25
CA GLN A 74 -8.13 -0.15 -22.10
C GLN A 74 -9.34 0.32 -22.90
N ASP A 75 -9.34 -0.01 -24.19
CA ASP A 75 -10.34 0.33 -25.20
C ASP A 75 -11.75 -0.25 -24.91
N GLY A 76 -11.99 -0.67 -23.67
CA GLY A 76 -13.19 -1.32 -23.17
C GLY A 76 -12.83 -2.55 -22.35
N LEU A 77 -13.24 -2.57 -21.07
CA LEU A 77 -13.81 -3.81 -20.55
C LEU A 77 -15.29 -3.62 -20.80
N PHE A 78 -15.82 -4.38 -21.77
CA PHE A 78 -17.10 -4.19 -22.47
C PHE A 78 -17.05 -3.24 -23.67
#